data_AF-A0A2D6DWJ8-F1
#
_entry.id   AF-A0A2D6DWJ8-F1
#
_cell.length_a   1.000
_cell.length_b   1.000
_cell.length_c   1.000
_cell.angle_alpha   90.00
_cell.angle_beta   90.00
_cell.angle_gamma   90.00
#
_symmetry.space_group_name_H-M   'P 1'
#
loop_
_entity.id
_entity.type
_entity.pdbx_description
1 polymer ?
#
loop_
_entity_poly.entity_id
_entity_poly.type
_entity_poly.pdbx_seq_one_letter_code
_entity_poly.pdbx_strand_id
1 'polypeptide(L)'
;MRAGGLIGLLGLTLLSSCGESLNKQRTEIRLSFVEFSQAFYAQRGEEALHYVSQRTFDYYDRLLPHLLNADEKRLSDLPPFALFACLSLRHKYSPEELNTTTSQMIVREAFDSMTFPGGAPHFLDIGEILIRKSGEEAAATVFLAPGEKHDEALVSFIREDGMWKLDLTSVFEVLSTQLEPYLKDPTASRAERALHYLQIHENRQIGGEILQPRRR
;
A
#
# COMPACT_ATOMS: atom_id res chain seq x y z
N MET A 1 -58.01 42.19 -25.49
CA MET A 1 -57.10 41.24 -26.17
C MET A 1 -55.75 41.28 -25.49
N ARG A 2 -55.37 40.15 -24.86
CA ARG A 2 -54.02 39.54 -24.68
C ARG A 2 -52.87 40.41 -24.15
N ALA A 3 -52.39 40.18 -22.92
CA ALA A 3 -51.39 39.15 -22.53
C ALA A 3 -49.95 39.62 -22.87
N GLY A 4 -48.93 39.50 -22.03
CA GLY A 4 -48.77 38.89 -20.72
C GLY A 4 -47.38 39.27 -20.19
N GLY A 5 -47.19 39.17 -18.88
CA GLY A 5 -45.90 39.42 -18.25
C GLY A 5 -44.89 38.31 -18.55
N LEU A 6 -43.60 38.65 -18.42
CA LEU A 6 -42.56 37.67 -18.14
C LEU A 6 -41.50 38.34 -17.25
N ILE A 7 -41.63 38.09 -15.95
CA ILE A 7 -40.59 38.29 -14.95
C ILE A 7 -39.56 37.18 -15.21
N GLY A 8 -38.40 37.53 -15.74
CA GLY A 8 -37.28 36.61 -15.89
C GLY A 8 -36.69 36.31 -14.51
N LEU A 9 -37.07 35.16 -13.95
CA LEU A 9 -36.42 34.55 -12.78
C LEU A 9 -34.92 34.40 -13.07
N LEU A 10 -34.08 35.20 -12.39
CA LEU A 10 -32.67 34.86 -12.23
C LEU A 10 -32.60 33.62 -11.33
N GLY A 11 -32.35 32.47 -11.94
CA GLY A 11 -32.09 31.22 -11.25
C GLY A 11 -30.82 31.33 -10.41
N LEU A 12 -31.01 31.47 -9.10
CA LEU A 12 -29.98 31.28 -8.10
C LEU A 12 -29.59 29.79 -8.12
N THR A 13 -28.57 29.43 -8.89
CA THR A 13 -27.89 28.13 -8.74
C THR A 13 -27.17 28.13 -7.40
N LEU A 14 -27.91 27.75 -6.36
CA LEU A 14 -27.38 27.40 -5.06
C LEU A 14 -26.36 26.28 -5.26
N LEU A 15 -25.08 26.65 -5.14
CA LEU A 15 -23.96 25.74 -4.96
C LEU A 15 -24.19 24.97 -3.65
N SER A 16 -24.98 23.90 -3.72
CA SER A 16 -25.08 22.89 -2.67
C SER A 16 -23.80 22.05 -2.63
N SER A 17 -22.64 22.70 -2.43
CA SER A 17 -21.51 22.03 -1.80
C SER A 17 -21.81 22.01 -0.30
N CYS A 18 -22.78 21.17 0.08
CA CYS A 18 -22.93 20.76 1.47
C CYS A 18 -21.65 19.98 1.79
N GLY A 19 -20.71 20.65 2.46
CA GLY A 19 -19.56 19.98 3.05
C GLY A 19 -20.05 18.76 3.85
N GLU A 20 -19.60 17.59 3.45
CA GLU A 20 -19.93 16.35 4.14
C GLU A 20 -19.47 16.44 5.59
N SER A 21 -20.35 16.12 6.56
CA SER A 21 -19.97 16.24 7.96
C SER A 21 -18.76 15.36 8.27
N LEU A 22 -17.80 15.89 9.04
CA LEU A 22 -16.60 15.14 9.40
C LEU A 22 -16.92 13.81 10.09
N ASN A 23 -18.03 13.75 10.84
CA ASN A 23 -18.50 12.52 11.45
C ASN A 23 -18.94 11.49 10.42
N LYS A 24 -19.64 11.90 9.35
CA LYS A 24 -20.00 11.00 8.25
C LYS A 24 -18.75 10.43 7.58
N GLN A 25 -17.76 11.28 7.28
CA GLN A 25 -16.49 10.84 6.68
C GLN A 25 -15.77 9.81 7.57
N ARG A 26 -15.68 10.05 8.89
CA ARG A 26 -15.09 9.07 9.84
C ARG A 26 -15.84 7.74 9.84
N THR A 27 -17.17 7.76 9.80
CA THR A 27 -17.98 6.55 9.70
C THR A 27 -17.72 5.78 8.41
N GLU A 28 -17.66 6.47 7.27
CA GLU A 28 -17.36 5.85 5.97
C GLU A 28 -15.94 5.26 5.91
N ILE A 29 -14.94 5.96 6.45
CA ILE A 29 -13.56 5.46 6.56
C ILE A 29 -13.52 4.18 7.40
N ARG A 30 -14.18 4.18 8.56
CA ARG A 30 -14.23 2.99 9.42
C ARG A 30 -14.90 1.81 8.72
N LEU A 31 -16.00 2.06 8.00
CA LEU A 31 -16.67 1.03 7.22
C LEU A 31 -15.74 0.45 6.14
N SER A 32 -15.07 1.31 5.36
CA SER A 32 -14.10 0.86 4.34
C SER A 32 -12.99 -0.01 4.94
N PHE A 33 -12.44 0.39 6.09
CA PHE A 33 -11.45 -0.42 6.80
C PHE A 33 -11.99 -1.78 7.25
N VAL A 34 -13.21 -1.84 7.79
CA VAL A 34 -13.83 -3.09 8.23
C VAL A 34 -14.02 -4.04 7.05
N GLU A 35 -14.54 -3.55 5.93
CA GLU A 35 -14.75 -4.36 4.73
C GLU A 35 -13.43 -4.85 4.12
N PHE A 36 -12.42 -3.97 4.05
CA PHE A 36 -11.06 -4.34 3.68
C PHE A 36 -10.52 -5.47 4.58
N SER A 37 -10.62 -5.28 5.90
CA SER A 37 -10.12 -6.23 6.90
C SER A 37 -10.81 -7.58 6.77
N GLN A 38 -12.13 -7.60 6.60
CA GLN A 38 -12.89 -8.82 6.37
C GLN A 38 -12.50 -9.53 5.08
N ALA A 39 -12.29 -8.80 3.98
CA ALA A 39 -11.83 -9.38 2.72
C ALA A 39 -10.41 -9.96 2.87
N PHE A 40 -9.51 -9.23 3.53
CA PHE A 40 -8.15 -9.65 3.80
C PHE A 40 -8.08 -10.94 4.64
N TYR A 41 -8.71 -10.97 5.82
CA TYR A 41 -8.68 -12.13 6.70
C TYR A 41 -9.45 -13.34 6.14
N ALA A 42 -10.39 -13.11 5.22
CA ALA A 42 -11.06 -14.17 4.48
C ALA A 42 -10.29 -14.64 3.24
N GLN A 43 -9.09 -14.10 2.97
CA GLN A 43 -8.28 -14.43 1.78
C GLN A 43 -9.05 -14.21 0.46
N ARG A 44 -9.82 -13.12 0.40
CA ARG A 44 -10.60 -12.72 -0.78
C ARG A 44 -9.90 -11.54 -1.46
N GLY A 45 -8.74 -11.80 -2.06
CA GLY A 45 -7.86 -10.77 -2.60
C GLY A 45 -8.55 -9.84 -3.60
N GLU A 46 -9.34 -10.39 -4.53
CA GLU A 46 -10.12 -9.60 -5.51
C GLU A 46 -11.07 -8.60 -4.83
N GLU A 47 -11.75 -9.01 -3.75
CA GLU A 47 -12.61 -8.12 -2.98
C GLU A 47 -11.78 -7.07 -2.22
N ALA A 48 -10.66 -7.48 -1.62
CA ALA A 48 -9.79 -6.58 -0.87
C ALA A 48 -9.19 -5.46 -1.76
N LEU A 49 -8.89 -5.74 -3.03
CA LEU A 49 -8.39 -4.74 -3.99
C LEU A 49 -9.30 -3.51 -4.12
N HIS A 50 -10.61 -3.67 -3.93
CA HIS A 50 -11.57 -2.57 -4.06
C HIS A 50 -11.36 -1.46 -3.02
N TYR A 51 -10.76 -1.82 -1.88
CA TYR A 51 -10.51 -0.92 -0.77
C TYR A 51 -9.07 -0.38 -0.74
N VAL A 52 -8.24 -0.71 -1.73
CA VAL A 52 -6.84 -0.26 -1.80
C VAL A 52 -6.71 0.92 -2.76
N SER A 53 -5.98 1.94 -2.34
CA SER A 53 -5.78 3.16 -3.13
C SER A 53 -4.89 2.92 -4.34
N GLN A 54 -5.07 3.74 -5.38
CA GLN A 54 -4.23 3.71 -6.57
C GLN A 54 -2.74 3.91 -6.23
N ARG A 55 -2.44 4.72 -5.21
CA ARG A 55 -1.05 4.98 -4.75
C ARG A 55 -0.30 3.70 -4.37
N THR A 56 -1.00 2.68 -3.86
CA THR A 56 -0.41 1.38 -3.53
C THR A 56 0.00 0.62 -4.79
N PHE A 57 -0.85 0.62 -5.82
CA PHE A 57 -0.52 -0.02 -7.10
C PHE A 57 0.62 0.72 -7.80
N ASP A 58 0.58 2.05 -7.81
CA ASP A 58 1.63 2.90 -8.37
C ASP A 58 2.99 2.63 -7.73
N TYR A 59 3.01 2.34 -6.42
CA TYR A 59 4.24 1.95 -5.72
C TYR A 59 4.84 0.67 -6.29
N TYR A 60 4.03 -0.39 -6.46
CA TYR A 60 4.52 -1.65 -7.03
C TYR A 60 4.85 -1.53 -8.52
N ASP A 61 4.11 -0.72 -9.28
CA ASP A 61 4.43 -0.45 -10.69
C ASP A 61 5.82 0.17 -10.84
N ARG A 62 6.23 1.05 -9.91
CA ARG A 62 7.60 1.59 -9.87
C ARG A 62 8.65 0.52 -9.57
N LEU A 63 8.30 -0.57 -8.88
CA LEU A 63 9.23 -1.66 -8.57
C LEU A 63 9.38 -2.67 -9.71
N LEU A 64 8.36 -2.87 -10.56
CA LEU A 64 8.39 -3.88 -11.64
C LEU A 64 9.67 -3.82 -12.51
N PRO A 65 10.18 -2.65 -12.95
CA PRO A 65 11.43 -2.59 -13.71
C PRO A 65 12.65 -3.08 -12.92
N HIS A 66 12.66 -2.86 -11.60
CA HIS A 66 13.74 -3.34 -10.73
C HIS A 66 13.70 -4.85 -10.59
N LEU A 67 12.52 -5.48 -10.52
CA LEU A 67 12.40 -6.94 -10.41
C LEU A 67 13.10 -7.68 -11.55
N LEU A 68 13.11 -7.11 -12.76
CA LEU A 68 13.73 -7.73 -13.93
C LEU A 68 15.17 -7.28 -14.18
N ASN A 69 15.50 -6.00 -13.93
CA ASN A 69 16.70 -5.38 -14.50
C ASN A 69 17.73 -4.90 -13.49
N ALA A 70 17.37 -4.77 -12.20
CA ALA A 70 18.31 -4.28 -11.21
C ALA A 70 19.42 -5.31 -10.95
N ASP A 71 20.67 -4.86 -10.99
CA ASP A 71 21.79 -5.58 -10.43
C ASP A 71 21.89 -5.27 -8.92
N GLU A 72 22.83 -5.92 -8.25
CA GLU A 72 23.05 -5.78 -6.81
C GLU A 72 23.26 -4.32 -6.37
N LYS A 73 23.96 -3.52 -7.18
CA LYS A 73 24.20 -2.11 -6.91
C LYS A 73 22.88 -1.32 -6.95
N ARG A 74 22.11 -1.46 -8.03
CA ARG A 74 20.80 -0.78 -8.17
C ARG A 74 19.79 -1.23 -7.12
N LEU A 75 19.84 -2.49 -6.71
CA LEU A 75 19.03 -3.00 -5.59
C LEU A 75 19.46 -2.32 -4.29
N SER A 76 20.76 -2.19 -4.04
CA SER A 76 21.30 -1.55 -2.83
C SER A 76 20.90 -0.08 -2.69
N ASP A 77 20.67 0.62 -3.81
CA ASP A 77 20.22 2.01 -3.85
C ASP A 77 18.73 2.19 -3.51
N LEU A 78 17.95 1.10 -3.40
CA LEU A 78 16.53 1.17 -3.05
C LEU A 78 16.30 1.50 -1.56
N PRO A 79 15.16 2.14 -1.23
CA PRO A 79 14.69 2.21 0.14
C PRO A 79 14.55 0.82 0.77
N PRO A 80 14.74 0.65 2.09
CA PRO A 80 14.76 -0.67 2.72
C PRO A 80 13.55 -1.54 2.37
N PHE A 81 12.33 -1.05 2.58
CA PHE A 81 11.14 -1.85 2.28
C PHE A 81 11.05 -2.23 0.80
N ALA A 82 11.40 -1.31 -0.11
CA ALA A 82 11.45 -1.60 -1.55
C ALA A 82 12.50 -2.66 -1.92
N LEU A 83 13.69 -2.60 -1.29
CA LEU A 83 14.73 -3.61 -1.46
C LEU A 83 14.24 -4.99 -1.02
N PHE A 84 13.70 -5.10 0.19
CA PHE A 84 13.16 -6.36 0.70
C PHE A 84 11.99 -6.87 -0.15
N ALA A 85 11.06 -6.01 -0.55
CA ALA A 85 9.98 -6.37 -1.46
C ALA A 85 10.51 -6.91 -2.80
N CYS A 86 11.51 -6.26 -3.40
CA CYS A 86 12.10 -6.71 -4.65
C CYS A 86 12.74 -8.10 -4.52
N LEU A 87 13.48 -8.35 -3.44
CA LEU A 87 14.13 -9.64 -3.21
C LEU A 87 13.10 -10.75 -2.94
N SER A 88 12.09 -10.50 -2.09
CA SER A 88 11.01 -11.46 -1.85
C SER A 88 10.27 -11.80 -3.14
N LEU A 89 9.96 -10.81 -3.98
CA LEU A 89 9.29 -11.03 -5.27
C LEU A 89 10.18 -11.81 -6.26
N ARG A 90 11.48 -11.54 -6.32
CA ARG A 90 12.42 -12.30 -7.16
C ARG A 90 12.66 -13.73 -6.68
N HIS A 91 12.55 -13.98 -5.38
CA HIS A 91 12.58 -15.33 -4.83
C HIS A 91 11.30 -16.10 -5.19
N LYS A 92 10.16 -15.42 -5.10
CA LYS A 92 8.84 -15.99 -5.34
C LYS A 92 8.58 -16.34 -6.80
N TYR A 93 8.89 -15.43 -7.71
CA TYR A 93 8.56 -15.58 -9.14
C TYR A 93 9.78 -15.95 -9.97
N SER A 94 9.56 -16.81 -10.96
CA SER A 94 10.49 -17.04 -12.06
C SER A 94 10.66 -15.79 -12.93
N PRO A 95 11.77 -15.67 -13.69
CA PRO A 95 11.95 -14.62 -14.68
C PRO A 95 10.79 -14.48 -15.67
N GLU A 96 10.24 -15.60 -16.12
CA GLU A 96 9.12 -15.65 -17.06
C GLU A 96 7.84 -15.10 -16.43
N GLU A 97 7.54 -15.46 -15.18
CA GLU A 97 6.39 -14.92 -14.44
C GLU A 97 6.53 -13.41 -14.21
N LEU A 98 7.72 -12.96 -13.78
CA LEU A 98 8.01 -11.53 -13.54
C LEU A 98 7.76 -10.64 -14.76
N ASN A 99 7.89 -11.17 -15.99
CA ASN A 99 7.59 -10.41 -17.21
C ASN A 99 6.09 -10.15 -17.42
N THR A 100 5.24 -10.94 -16.78
CA THR A 100 3.78 -10.85 -16.89
C THR A 100 3.11 -10.34 -15.61
N THR A 101 3.87 -10.28 -14.50
CA THR A 101 3.40 -9.76 -13.22
C THR A 101 3.02 -8.29 -13.31
N THR A 102 1.87 -7.94 -12.72
CA THR A 102 1.40 -6.57 -12.55
C THR A 102 1.34 -6.20 -11.06
N SER A 103 1.26 -4.91 -10.74
CA SER A 103 1.05 -4.44 -9.36
C SER A 103 -0.22 -5.04 -8.73
N GLN A 104 -1.33 -5.11 -9.49
CA GLN A 104 -2.58 -5.72 -9.04
C GLN A 104 -2.39 -7.20 -8.68
N MET A 105 -1.67 -7.97 -9.49
CA MET A 105 -1.36 -9.38 -9.19
C MET A 105 -0.54 -9.51 -7.90
N ILE A 106 0.48 -8.65 -7.72
CA ILE A 106 1.31 -8.64 -6.50
C ILE A 106 0.46 -8.39 -5.26
N VAL A 107 -0.38 -7.35 -5.28
CA VAL A 107 -1.19 -6.93 -4.14
C VAL A 107 -2.28 -7.97 -3.84
N ARG A 108 -2.97 -8.47 -4.87
CA ARG A 108 -4.00 -9.52 -4.73
C ARG A 108 -3.43 -10.76 -4.08
N GLU A 109 -2.31 -11.24 -4.62
CA GLU A 109 -1.70 -12.47 -4.11
C GLU A 109 -1.16 -12.29 -2.68
N ALA A 110 -0.65 -11.09 -2.34
CA ALA A 110 -0.27 -10.79 -0.97
C ALA A 110 -1.45 -10.90 0.01
N PHE A 111 -2.66 -10.58 -0.43
CA PHE A 111 -3.89 -10.79 0.36
C PHE A 111 -4.31 -12.25 0.39
N ASP A 112 -4.33 -12.94 -0.75
CA ASP A 112 -4.74 -14.35 -0.84
C ASP A 112 -3.83 -15.25 0.01
N SER A 113 -2.51 -14.99 0.00
CA SER A 113 -1.53 -15.77 0.77
C SER A 113 -1.23 -15.16 2.14
N MET A 114 -1.87 -14.03 2.50
CA MET A 114 -1.55 -13.23 3.69
C MET A 114 -0.05 -12.95 3.88
N THR A 115 0.70 -12.87 2.78
CA THR A 115 2.17 -12.72 2.79
C THR A 115 2.54 -11.52 1.94
N PHE A 116 2.98 -10.44 2.57
CA PHE A 116 3.37 -9.23 1.85
C PHE A 116 4.86 -9.22 1.52
N PRO A 117 5.25 -8.78 0.32
CA PRO A 117 6.65 -8.56 -0.02
C PRO A 117 7.32 -7.60 0.95
N GLY A 118 8.43 -8.03 1.57
CA GLY A 118 9.16 -7.22 2.55
C GLY A 118 8.55 -7.13 3.95
N GLY A 119 7.50 -7.91 4.24
CA GLY A 119 6.86 -7.99 5.56
C GLY A 119 5.43 -7.46 5.55
N ALA A 120 4.57 -8.06 6.40
CA ALA A 120 3.14 -7.78 6.43
C ALA A 120 2.77 -6.70 7.46
N PRO A 121 2.14 -5.60 7.05
CA PRO A 121 1.37 -4.80 7.98
C PRO A 121 0.04 -5.52 8.26
N HIS A 122 0.02 -6.40 9.26
CA HIS A 122 -1.21 -7.01 9.74
C HIS A 122 -1.98 -6.00 10.59
N PHE A 123 -2.86 -5.22 9.96
CA PHE A 123 -3.75 -4.30 10.68
C PHE A 123 -4.81 -5.11 11.43
N LEU A 124 -4.76 -5.07 12.76
CA LEU A 124 -5.79 -5.63 13.62
C LEU A 124 -7.01 -4.71 13.68
N ASP A 125 -6.77 -3.39 13.81
CA ASP A 125 -7.82 -2.37 13.85
C ASP A 125 -7.23 -0.99 13.51
N ILE A 126 -8.10 0.02 13.38
CA ILE A 126 -7.75 1.44 13.33
C ILE A 126 -8.30 2.20 14.53
N GLY A 127 -7.51 3.16 15.00
CA GLY A 127 -7.86 4.03 16.13
C GLY A 127 -8.45 5.36 15.69
N GLU A 128 -7.89 6.45 16.20
CA GLU A 128 -8.40 7.79 15.93
C GLU A 128 -8.26 8.16 14.44
N ILE A 129 -9.35 8.67 13.85
CA ILE A 129 -9.40 9.10 12.45
C ILE A 129 -9.29 10.62 12.38
N LEU A 130 -8.18 11.09 11.83
CA LEU A 130 -7.91 12.49 11.53
C LEU A 130 -8.25 12.79 10.07
N ILE A 131 -9.26 13.63 9.85
CA ILE A 131 -9.55 14.17 8.51
C ILE A 131 -8.54 15.28 8.22
N ARG A 132 -7.60 15.03 7.29
CA ARG A 132 -6.56 15.98 6.90
C ARG A 132 -7.10 16.99 5.89
N LYS A 133 -7.88 16.50 4.92
CA LYS A 133 -8.56 17.30 3.91
C LYS A 133 -9.96 16.73 3.69
N SER A 134 -10.98 17.52 4.03
CA SER A 134 -12.38 17.09 3.96
C SER A 134 -12.74 16.58 2.57
N GLY A 135 -13.26 15.35 2.51
CA GLY A 135 -13.69 14.69 1.28
C GLY A 135 -12.56 14.15 0.39
N GLU A 136 -11.30 14.24 0.83
CA GLU A 136 -10.15 13.87 0.01
C GLU A 136 -9.14 12.97 0.74
N GLU A 137 -8.67 13.39 1.91
CA GLU A 137 -7.58 12.70 2.61
C GLU A 137 -7.82 12.62 4.13
N ALA A 138 -7.55 11.44 4.69
CA ALA A 138 -7.58 11.19 6.12
C ALA A 138 -6.43 10.27 6.53
N ALA A 139 -6.17 10.17 7.82
CA ALA A 139 -5.24 9.21 8.38
C ALA A 139 -5.81 8.61 9.66
N ALA A 140 -5.44 7.38 9.97
CA ALA A 140 -5.77 6.74 11.24
C ALA A 140 -4.56 6.02 11.84
N THR A 141 -4.47 6.01 13.17
CA THR A 141 -3.52 5.14 13.88
C THR A 141 -3.86 3.68 13.61
N VAL A 142 -2.86 2.83 13.41
CA VAL A 142 -3.07 1.38 13.23
C VAL A 142 -2.64 0.58 14.45
N PHE A 143 -3.35 -0.51 14.70
CA PHE A 143 -2.95 -1.52 15.68
C PHE A 143 -2.35 -2.71 14.93
N LEU A 144 -1.08 -3.06 15.19
CA LEU A 144 -0.41 -4.21 14.58
C LEU A 144 -0.31 -5.39 15.57
N ALA A 145 -0.30 -6.61 15.05
CA ALA A 145 -0.09 -7.82 15.85
C ALA A 145 1.41 -8.09 16.10
N PRO A 146 1.83 -8.60 17.29
CA PRO A 146 1.07 -8.78 18.52
C PRO A 146 1.37 -7.64 19.53
N GLY A 147 0.52 -6.62 19.58
CA GLY A 147 0.44 -5.71 20.72
C GLY A 147 1.43 -4.55 20.74
N GLU A 148 2.27 -4.40 19.70
CA GLU A 148 3.06 -3.18 19.54
C GLU A 148 2.15 -2.07 19.00
N LYS A 149 1.68 -1.22 19.91
CA LYS A 149 1.15 0.08 19.55
C LYS A 149 2.30 0.86 18.93
N HIS A 150 2.32 0.96 17.61
CA HIS A 150 3.21 1.89 16.94
C HIS A 150 2.52 3.26 17.00
N ASP A 151 2.83 4.01 18.05
CA ASP A 151 2.24 5.34 18.32
C ASP A 151 2.37 6.31 17.13
N GLU A 152 3.31 6.03 16.21
CA GLU A 152 3.58 6.82 15.01
C GLU A 152 3.09 6.17 13.70
N ALA A 153 2.62 4.92 13.72
CA ALA A 153 2.17 4.27 12.50
C ALA A 153 0.77 4.76 12.12
N LEU A 154 0.71 5.48 11.00
CA LEU A 154 -0.52 5.96 10.40
C LEU A 154 -0.78 5.24 9.08
N VAL A 155 -1.99 4.71 8.93
CA VAL A 155 -2.52 4.36 7.61
C VAL A 155 -3.27 5.55 7.04
N SER A 156 -2.97 5.89 5.80
CA SER A 156 -3.66 6.97 5.09
C SER A 156 -4.88 6.42 4.34
N PHE A 157 -5.92 7.24 4.25
CA PHE A 157 -7.11 6.97 3.47
C PHE A 157 -7.29 8.07 2.43
N ILE A 158 -7.51 7.67 1.19
CA ILE A 158 -7.69 8.58 0.05
C ILE A 158 -9.09 8.34 -0.53
N ARG A 159 -9.81 9.41 -0.84
CA ARG A 159 -11.10 9.32 -1.53
C ARG A 159 -10.86 9.14 -3.02
N GLU A 160 -11.25 7.99 -3.55
CA GLU A 160 -11.15 7.63 -4.96
C GLU A 160 -12.49 7.06 -5.43
N ASP A 161 -12.99 7.53 -6.57
CA ASP A 161 -14.26 7.06 -7.17
C ASP A 161 -15.45 7.08 -6.21
N GLY A 162 -15.47 8.04 -5.28
CA GLY A 162 -16.52 8.17 -4.27
C GLY A 162 -16.41 7.18 -3.11
N MET A 163 -15.28 6.48 -2.94
CA MET A 163 -15.02 5.56 -1.84
C MET A 163 -13.72 5.93 -1.12
N TRP A 164 -13.68 5.79 0.21
CA TRP A 164 -12.42 5.88 0.96
C TRP A 164 -11.62 4.60 0.76
N LYS A 165 -10.38 4.71 0.31
CA LYS A 165 -9.48 3.56 0.10
C LYS A 165 -8.20 3.71 0.92
N LEU A 166 -7.68 2.58 1.39
CA LEU A 166 -6.47 2.48 2.20
C LEU A 166 -5.23 2.62 1.32
N ASP A 167 -4.30 3.49 1.74
CA ASP A 167 -2.98 3.65 1.13
C ASP A 167 -1.93 2.88 1.96
N LEU A 168 -1.62 1.65 1.53
CA LEU A 168 -0.70 0.76 2.26
C LEU A 168 0.74 1.29 2.27
N THR A 169 1.16 1.88 1.16
CA THR A 169 1.69 3.25 1.16
C THR A 169 2.38 3.76 2.41
N SER A 170 1.53 4.36 3.25
CA SER A 170 1.93 5.22 4.34
C SER A 170 2.57 4.47 5.50
N VAL A 171 2.45 3.13 5.55
CA VAL A 171 3.14 2.33 6.57
C VAL A 171 4.50 1.82 6.09
N PHE A 172 4.80 1.88 4.79
CA PHE A 172 6.07 1.38 4.23
C PHE A 172 7.27 2.20 4.71
N GLU A 173 7.11 3.48 5.02
CA GLU A 173 8.18 4.32 5.61
C GLU A 173 8.52 3.89 7.04
N VAL A 174 7.51 3.57 7.85
CA VAL A 174 7.68 3.06 9.21
C VAL A 174 8.40 1.71 9.17
N LEU A 175 7.94 0.79 8.30
CA LEU A 175 8.59 -0.50 8.08
C LEU A 175 10.04 -0.33 7.56
N SER A 176 10.27 0.63 6.67
CA SER A 176 11.62 0.91 6.16
C SER A 176 12.58 1.32 7.28
N THR A 177 12.12 2.16 8.21
CA THR A 177 12.91 2.60 9.37
C THR A 177 13.29 1.42 10.27
N GLN A 178 12.38 0.47 10.46
CA GLN A 178 12.63 -0.75 11.23
C GLN A 178 13.61 -1.70 10.52
N LEU A 179 13.63 -1.71 9.19
CA LEU A 179 14.51 -2.56 8.39
C LEU A 179 15.95 -2.00 8.25
N GLU A 180 16.12 -0.68 8.30
CA GLU A 180 17.40 0.00 8.07
C GLU A 180 18.56 -0.50 8.97
N PRO A 181 18.39 -0.82 10.27
CA PRO A 181 19.46 -1.39 11.09
C PRO A 181 20.07 -2.68 10.53
N TYR A 182 19.26 -3.50 9.84
CA TYR A 182 19.72 -4.74 9.20
C TYR A 182 20.48 -4.50 7.89
N LEU A 183 20.65 -3.24 7.47
CA LEU A 183 21.37 -2.84 6.26
C LEU A 183 22.67 -2.04 6.53
N LYS A 184 22.90 -1.57 7.77
CA LYS A 184 24.14 -0.91 8.24
C LYS A 184 25.31 -1.87 8.56
N ASP A 185 26.15 -2.20 7.58
CA ASP A 185 27.41 -2.96 7.76
C ASP A 185 28.29 -2.68 6.53
N PRO A 186 29.53 -2.18 6.72
CA PRO A 186 30.38 -1.76 5.61
C PRO A 186 31.04 -2.93 4.85
N THR A 187 30.93 -4.18 5.34
CA THR A 187 31.63 -5.33 4.77
C THR A 187 30.89 -6.03 3.62
N ALA A 188 29.61 -5.71 3.42
CA ALA A 188 28.74 -6.28 2.39
C ALA A 188 27.82 -5.22 1.80
N SER A 189 27.26 -5.45 0.61
CA SER A 189 26.28 -4.54 0.03
C SER A 189 24.94 -4.59 0.78
N ARG A 190 24.14 -3.53 0.67
CA ARG A 190 22.78 -3.51 1.26
C ARG A 190 21.94 -4.68 0.72
N ALA A 191 22.07 -5.01 -0.56
CA ALA A 191 21.32 -6.09 -1.18
C ALA A 191 21.74 -7.49 -0.68
N GLU A 192 23.04 -7.75 -0.50
CA GLU A 192 23.52 -9.00 0.10
C GLU A 192 23.00 -9.19 1.52
N ARG A 193 22.95 -8.11 2.29
CA ARG A 193 22.43 -8.14 3.66
C ARG A 193 20.93 -8.36 3.74
N ALA A 194 20.18 -7.69 2.86
CA ALA A 194 18.75 -7.92 2.77
C ALA A 194 18.45 -9.38 2.38
N LEU A 195 19.21 -9.97 1.45
CA LEU A 195 19.11 -11.39 1.11
C LEU A 195 19.39 -12.27 2.32
N HIS A 196 20.48 -12.02 3.06
CA HIS A 196 20.82 -12.79 4.24
C HIS A 196 19.73 -12.72 5.32
N TYR A 197 19.17 -11.53 5.56
CA TYR A 197 18.05 -11.35 6.49
C TYR A 197 16.82 -12.15 6.05
N LEU A 198 16.46 -12.11 4.76
CA LEU A 198 15.34 -12.89 4.23
C LEU A 198 15.54 -14.39 4.40
N GLN A 199 16.75 -14.91 4.16
CA GLN A 199 17.05 -16.34 4.37
C GLN A 199 16.80 -16.78 5.82
N ILE A 200 17.24 -15.97 6.79
CA ILE A 200 17.03 -16.24 8.22
C ILE A 200 15.54 -16.20 8.55
N HIS A 201 14.85 -15.15 8.11
CA HIS A 201 13.46 -14.92 8.50
C HIS A 201 12.47 -15.90 7.82
N GLU A 202 12.74 -16.27 6.56
CA GLU A 202 11.92 -17.25 5.84
C GLU A 202 12.30 -18.70 6.16
N ASN A 203 13.40 -18.92 6.89
CA ASN A 203 13.99 -20.23 7.15
C ASN A 203 14.14 -21.05 5.86
N ARG A 204 14.63 -20.39 4.79
CA ARG A 204 14.77 -20.93 3.45
C ARG A 204 16.12 -20.54 2.87
N GLN A 205 16.68 -21.45 2.09
CA GLN A 205 17.85 -21.14 1.28
C GLN A 205 17.40 -20.39 0.03
N ILE A 206 17.72 -19.09 -0.01
CA ILE A 206 17.46 -18.22 -1.15
C ILE A 206 18.80 -18.02 -1.88
N GLY A 207 18.89 -18.39 -3.15
CA GLY A 207 20.16 -18.30 -3.88
C GLY A 207 20.54 -16.87 -4.25
N GLY A 208 21.85 -16.61 -4.38
CA GLY A 208 22.39 -15.28 -4.72
C GLY A 208 22.06 -14.81 -6.14
N GLU A 209 21.55 -15.69 -7.00
CA GLU A 209 21.11 -15.35 -8.35
C GLU A 209 19.96 -14.32 -8.37
N ILE A 210 19.24 -14.13 -7.26
CA ILE A 210 18.22 -13.08 -7.18
C ILE A 210 18.81 -11.67 -7.09
N LEU A 211 20.11 -11.53 -6.83
CA LEU A 211 20.82 -10.24 -6.85
C LEU A 211 21.24 -9.84 -8.28
N GLN A 212 21.26 -10.78 -9.20
CA GLN A 212 21.58 -10.53 -10.61
C GLN A 212 20.34 -10.12 -11.41
N PRO A 213 20.49 -9.38 -12.52
CA PRO A 213 19.40 -9.13 -13.44
C PRO A 213 18.71 -10.44 -13.86
N ARG A 214 17.38 -10.42 -13.98
CA ARG A 214 16.54 -11.59 -14.28
C ARG A 214 16.10 -11.63 -15.74
N ARG A 215 16.43 -10.64 -16.57
CA ARG A 215 16.23 -10.73 -18.02
C ARG A 215 17.21 -11.74 -18.63
N ARG A 216 16.67 -12.66 -19.44
CA ARG A 216 17.47 -13.40 -20.41
C ARG A 216 17.88 -12.49 -21.56
#